data_AF-A0A7X6ZQR9-F1
#
_entry.id   AF-A0A7X6ZQR9-F1
#
_cell.length_a   1.000
_cell.length_b   1.000
_cell.length_c   1.000
_cell.angle_alpha   90.00
_cell.angle_beta   90.00
_cell.angle_gamma   90.00
#
_symmetry.space_group_name_H-M   'P 1'
#
loop_
_entity.id
_entity.type
_entity.pdbx_description
1 polymer ?
#
loop_
_entity_poly.entity_id
_entity_poly.type
_entity_poly.pdbx_seq_one_letter_code
_entity_poly.pdbx_strand_id
1 'polypeptide(L)'
;MTRENFSFMHLISYKPALWTKIKAQAIRKYEPDKAISCDIIATDINEKMVEAAIANAEAAGAEDRIRFEVADIMMSPVPESEKRGTIVINPPYGNRMGDHMLLRDTYVDISAFLEDNSNS
;
A
#
# COMPACT_ATOMS: atom_id res chain seq x y z
N MET A 1 3.42 -15.52 5.56
CA MET A 1 3.78 -16.14 4.27
C MET A 1 2.64 -17.04 3.83
N THR A 2 1.77 -16.58 2.93
CA THR A 2 0.55 -17.31 2.52
C THR A 2 0.74 -18.18 1.28
N ARG A 3 1.83 -17.98 0.51
CA ARG A 3 2.13 -18.80 -0.68
C ARG A 3 2.98 -20.01 -0.35
N GLU A 4 2.42 -21.18 -0.59
CA GLU A 4 3.09 -22.47 -0.31
C GLU A 4 3.79 -23.08 -1.52
N ASN A 5 3.36 -22.73 -2.74
CA ASN A 5 3.90 -23.27 -3.98
C ASN A 5 4.32 -22.15 -4.95
N PHE A 6 5.44 -22.37 -5.62
CA PHE A 6 6.02 -21.45 -6.60
C PHE A 6 6.52 -22.24 -7.81
N SER A 7 6.39 -21.68 -9.02
CA SER A 7 6.73 -22.37 -10.27
C SER A 7 8.18 -22.87 -10.34
N PHE A 8 9.12 -22.19 -9.68
CA PHE A 8 10.52 -22.63 -9.62
C PHE A 8 10.72 -23.97 -8.88
N MET A 9 9.74 -24.40 -8.06
CA MET A 9 9.78 -25.67 -7.33
C MET A 9 9.59 -26.89 -8.22
N HIS A 10 9.10 -26.70 -9.45
CA HIS A 10 8.90 -27.76 -10.44
C HIS A 10 10.08 -27.89 -11.41
N LEU A 11 11.15 -27.09 -11.24
CA LEU A 11 12.36 -27.19 -12.06
C LEU A 11 13.27 -28.31 -11.55
N ILE A 12 14.00 -28.97 -12.46
CA ILE A 12 14.97 -30.03 -12.11
C ILE A 12 16.06 -29.50 -11.16
N SER A 13 16.40 -28.21 -11.26
CA SER A 13 17.38 -27.54 -10.41
C SER A 13 16.83 -27.12 -9.04
N TYR A 14 15.56 -27.41 -8.73
CA TYR A 14 14.98 -27.08 -7.43
C TYR A 14 15.69 -27.85 -6.31
N LYS A 15 16.07 -27.12 -5.26
CA LYS A 15 16.77 -27.66 -4.08
C LYS A 15 15.86 -27.49 -2.85
N PRO A 16 15.05 -28.51 -2.48
CA PRO A 16 14.11 -28.42 -1.36
C PRO A 16 14.77 -28.00 -0.05
N ALA A 17 15.95 -28.55 0.26
CA ALA A 17 16.70 -28.20 1.48
C ALA A 17 17.11 -26.73 1.53
N LEU A 18 17.50 -26.14 0.39
CA LEU A 18 17.85 -24.72 0.30
C LEU A 18 16.60 -23.85 0.50
N TRP A 19 15.47 -24.21 -0.12
CA TRP A 19 14.21 -23.51 0.06
C TRP A 19 13.74 -23.54 1.51
N THR A 20 13.76 -24.69 2.16
CA THR A 20 13.42 -24.83 3.58
C THR A 20 14.30 -23.94 4.45
N LYS A 21 15.60 -23.87 4.17
CA LYS A 21 16.54 -22.99 4.88
C LYS A 21 16.19 -21.51 4.71
N ILE A 22 15.93 -21.06 3.48
CA ILE A 22 15.56 -19.66 3.19
C ILE A 22 14.22 -19.30 3.85
N LYS A 23 13.22 -20.19 3.76
CA LYS A 23 11.91 -20.00 4.39
C LYS A 23 12.05 -19.88 5.91
N ALA A 24 12.82 -20.77 6.54
CA ALA A 24 13.10 -20.70 7.98
C ALA A 24 13.83 -19.41 8.38
N GLN A 25 14.79 -18.94 7.57
CA GLN A 25 15.48 -17.66 7.81
C GLN A 25 14.52 -16.47 7.72
N ALA A 26 13.63 -16.45 6.73
CA ALA A 26 12.63 -15.39 6.58
C ALA A 26 11.63 -15.38 7.74
N ILE A 27 11.16 -16.56 8.18
CA ILE A 27 10.27 -16.70 9.35
C ILE A 27 10.97 -16.20 10.63
N ARG A 28 12.24 -16.55 10.85
CA ARG A 28 12.99 -16.07 12.03
C ARG A 28 13.19 -14.55 12.06
N LYS A 29 13.18 -13.89 10.89
CA LYS A 29 13.26 -12.42 10.78
C LYS A 29 11.90 -11.74 10.86
N TYR A 30 10.81 -12.51 10.79
CA TYR A 30 9.47 -11.97 10.86
C TYR A 30 9.14 -11.68 12.33
N GLU A 31 8.87 -10.41 12.62
CA GLU A 31 8.53 -9.93 13.97
C GLU A 31 7.06 -9.47 13.94
N PRO A 32 6.07 -10.38 14.10
CA PRO A 32 4.65 -10.03 14.00
C PRO A 32 4.20 -9.03 15.07
N ASP A 33 4.81 -9.12 16.25
CA ASP A 33 4.51 -8.28 17.41
C ASP A 33 5.35 -7.00 17.45
N LYS A 34 6.16 -6.74 16.41
CA LYS A 34 6.90 -5.49 16.32
C LYS A 34 5.90 -4.36 16.20
N ALA A 35 5.80 -3.56 17.27
CA ALA A 35 4.97 -2.38 17.29
C ALA A 35 5.35 -1.47 16.11
N ILE A 36 4.42 -1.27 15.18
CA ILE A 36 4.50 -0.24 14.17
C ILE A 36 4.05 1.04 14.86
N SER A 37 4.96 1.99 15.00
CA SER A 37 4.73 3.25 15.72
C SER A 37 4.22 4.38 14.83
N CYS A 38 3.67 4.04 13.66
CA CYS A 38 3.11 5.01 12.73
C CYS A 38 1.68 4.64 12.35
N ASP A 39 0.84 5.65 12.20
CA ASP A 39 -0.48 5.51 11.63
C ASP A 39 -0.34 5.37 10.10
N ILE A 40 -1.00 4.36 9.53
CA ILE A 40 -1.15 4.23 8.08
C ILE A 40 -2.57 4.60 7.73
N ILE A 41 -2.73 5.56 6.84
CA ILE A 41 -4.03 5.98 6.30
C ILE A 41 -4.05 5.68 4.81
N ALA A 42 -5.12 5.05 4.34
CA ALA A 42 -5.34 4.74 2.94
C ALA A 42 -6.72 5.26 2.52
N THR A 43 -6.75 6.13 1.51
CA THR A 43 -7.97 6.75 0.99
C THR A 43 -8.13 6.50 -0.50
N ASP A 44 -9.37 6.40 -0.94
CA ASP A 44 -9.75 6.44 -2.36
C ASP A 44 -11.14 7.09 -2.47
N ILE A 45 -11.39 7.83 -3.55
CA ILE A 45 -12.70 8.45 -3.81
C ILE A 45 -13.77 7.41 -4.13
N ASN A 46 -13.36 6.23 -4.60
CA ASN A 46 -14.25 5.14 -4.98
C ASN A 46 -14.41 4.14 -3.84
N GLU A 47 -15.60 4.12 -3.24
CA GLU A 47 -15.99 3.20 -2.17
C GLU A 47 -15.64 1.72 -2.48
N LYS A 48 -15.88 1.27 -3.71
CA LYS A 48 -15.59 -0.12 -4.12
C LYS A 48 -14.09 -0.44 -4.07
N MET A 49 -13.24 0.55 -4.33
CA MET A 49 -11.79 0.38 -4.24
C MET A 49 -11.33 0.32 -2.79
N VAL A 50 -11.96 1.11 -1.90
CA VAL A 50 -11.71 1.04 -0.46
C VAL A 50 -12.13 -0.32 0.11
N GLU A 51 -13.33 -0.82 -0.22
CA GLU A 51 -13.79 -2.15 0.18
C GLU A 51 -12.83 -3.25 -0.28
N ALA A 52 -12.37 -3.19 -1.54
CA ALA A 52 -11.40 -4.14 -2.07
C ALA A 52 -10.04 -4.05 -1.34
N ALA A 53 -9.61 -2.85 -0.95
CA ALA A 53 -8.38 -2.65 -0.20
C ALA A 53 -8.48 -3.22 1.22
N ILE A 54 -9.62 -3.04 1.90
CA ILE A 54 -9.91 -3.65 3.20
C ILE A 54 -9.81 -5.18 3.10
N ALA A 55 -10.52 -5.80 2.15
CA ALA A 55 -10.49 -7.25 1.96
C ALA A 55 -9.07 -7.78 1.66
N ASN A 56 -8.27 -7.02 0.91
CA ASN A 56 -6.87 -7.37 0.65
C ASN A 56 -6.00 -7.27 1.91
N ALA A 57 -6.23 -6.25 2.75
CA ALA A 57 -5.52 -6.08 4.01
C ALA A 57 -5.85 -7.20 5.01
N GLU A 58 -7.12 -7.58 5.11
CA GLU A 58 -7.58 -8.74 5.90
C GLU A 58 -6.91 -10.04 5.42
N ALA A 59 -6.91 -10.30 4.11
CA ALA A 59 -6.24 -11.46 3.54
C ALA A 59 -4.71 -11.46 3.79
N ALA A 60 -4.12 -10.29 4.03
CA ALA A 60 -2.71 -10.12 4.37
C ALA A 60 -2.43 -10.11 5.88
N GLY A 61 -3.46 -10.07 6.74
CA GLY A 61 -3.33 -9.91 8.20
C GLY A 61 -2.75 -8.55 8.59
N ALA A 62 -3.20 -7.50 7.92
CA ALA A 62 -2.71 -6.12 8.08
C ALA A 62 -3.84 -5.09 8.31
N GLU A 63 -5.08 -5.53 8.41
CA GLU A 63 -6.28 -4.71 8.61
C GLU A 63 -6.17 -3.81 9.85
N ASP A 64 -5.69 -4.33 10.97
CA ASP A 64 -5.54 -3.59 12.24
C ASP A 64 -4.47 -2.49 12.19
N ARG A 65 -3.71 -2.40 11.10
CA ARG A 65 -2.59 -1.46 10.95
C ARG A 65 -2.91 -0.30 10.01
N ILE A 66 -4.05 -0.34 9.31
CA ILE A 66 -4.39 0.62 8.27
C ILE A 66 -5.79 1.20 8.54
N ARG A 67 -5.88 2.52 8.62
CA ARG A 67 -7.15 3.24 8.63
C ARG A 67 -7.59 3.51 7.20
N PHE A 68 -8.74 2.98 6.82
CA PHE A 68 -9.33 3.18 5.51
C PHE A 68 -10.43 4.23 5.55
N GLU A 69 -10.50 5.09 4.53
CA GLU A 69 -11.57 6.09 4.39
C GLU A 69 -11.91 6.33 2.92
N VAL A 70 -13.19 6.56 2.63
CA VAL A 70 -13.64 7.01 1.31
C VAL A 70 -13.51 8.53 1.26
N ALA A 71 -12.47 9.02 0.59
CA ALA A 71 -12.18 10.44 0.51
C ALA A 71 -11.47 10.80 -0.80
N ASP A 72 -11.71 12.02 -1.28
CA ASP A 72 -10.85 12.63 -2.29
C ASP A 72 -9.45 12.84 -1.71
N ILE A 73 -8.41 12.71 -2.52
CA ILE A 73 -7.03 12.96 -2.08
C ILE A 73 -6.86 14.38 -1.51
N MET A 74 -7.53 15.37 -2.10
CA MET A 74 -7.47 16.77 -1.68
C MET A 74 -8.14 17.00 -0.31
N MET A 75 -8.97 16.05 0.13
CA MET A 75 -9.65 16.05 1.42
C MET A 75 -9.16 14.95 2.35
N SER A 76 -8.12 14.22 1.95
CA SER A 76 -7.62 13.10 2.73
C SER A 76 -7.03 13.60 4.04
N PRO A 77 -7.34 12.95 5.18
CA PRO A 77 -6.86 13.40 6.47
C PRO A 77 -5.34 13.24 6.54
N VAL A 78 -4.66 14.35 6.84
CA VAL A 78 -3.23 14.36 7.16
C VAL A 78 -3.13 14.38 8.69
N PRO A 79 -2.57 13.34 9.32
CA PRO A 79 -2.42 13.31 10.77
C PRO A 79 -1.58 14.49 11.26
N GLU A 80 -2.07 15.18 12.30
CA GLU A 80 -1.24 16.14 13.02
C GLU A 80 -0.13 15.36 13.74
N SER A 81 1.11 15.54 13.28
CA SER A 81 2.28 14.86 13.85
C SER A 81 3.49 15.78 13.85
N GLU A 82 4.23 15.79 14.94
CA GLU A 82 5.55 16.43 15.04
C GLU A 82 6.61 15.72 14.18
N LYS A 83 6.28 14.56 13.59
CA LYS A 83 7.15 13.77 12.72
C LYS A 83 6.67 13.86 11.29
N ARG A 84 7.62 14.08 10.37
CA ARG A 84 7.38 14.00 8.93
C ARG A 84 6.76 12.66 8.55
N GLY A 85 5.64 12.73 7.83
CA GLY A 85 4.99 11.58 7.22
C GLY A 85 5.56 11.25 5.84
N THR A 86 5.02 10.21 5.20
CA THR A 86 5.31 9.90 3.79
C THR A 86 3.99 9.64 3.08
N ILE A 87 3.75 10.39 2.00
CA ILE A 87 2.59 10.18 1.13
C ILE A 87 3.03 9.30 -0.04
N VAL A 88 2.27 8.25 -0.30
CA VAL A 88 2.46 7.36 -1.46
C VAL A 88 1.16 7.33 -2.24
N ILE A 89 1.22 7.71 -3.51
CA ILE A 89 0.05 7.79 -4.40
C ILE A 89 0.33 7.04 -5.71
N ASN A 90 -0.69 6.37 -6.23
CA ASN A 90 -0.72 5.83 -7.58
C ASN A 90 -1.82 6.54 -8.40
N PRO A 91 -1.54 7.73 -8.97
CA PRO A 91 -2.55 8.56 -9.61
C PRO A 91 -3.14 7.87 -10.85
N PRO A 92 -4.32 8.30 -11.31
CA PRO A 92 -4.90 7.81 -12.55
C PRO A 92 -3.95 8.07 -13.73
N TYR A 93 -3.87 7.12 -14.66
CA TYR A 93 -3.14 7.27 -15.92
C TYR A 93 -4.13 7.25 -17.09
N GLY A 94 -3.84 8.03 -18.14
CA GLY A 94 -4.44 8.10 -19.49
C GLY A 94 -5.72 7.30 -19.75
N ASN A 95 -5.60 5.97 -19.70
CA ASN A 95 -6.65 5.05 -20.11
C ASN A 95 -7.79 4.86 -19.08
N ARG A 96 -7.63 5.30 -17.82
CA ARG A 96 -8.68 5.17 -16.78
C ARG A 96 -9.68 6.31 -16.75
N MET A 97 -9.34 7.51 -17.24
CA MET A 97 -10.24 8.68 -17.17
C MET A 97 -10.77 9.15 -18.53
N GLY A 98 -10.35 8.55 -19.65
CA GLY A 98 -10.90 8.82 -20.98
C GLY A 98 -10.60 10.20 -21.58
N ASP A 99 -10.33 11.20 -20.74
CA ASP A 99 -10.01 12.58 -21.14
C ASP A 99 -8.63 13.00 -20.62
N HIS A 100 -7.72 13.24 -21.55
CA HIS A 100 -6.34 13.67 -21.29
C HIS A 100 -6.25 15.08 -20.68
N MET A 101 -7.26 15.93 -20.86
CA MET A 101 -7.26 17.28 -20.27
C MET A 101 -7.59 17.22 -18.78
N LEU A 102 -8.60 16.43 -18.39
CA LEU A 102 -8.96 16.20 -16.99
C LEU A 102 -7.79 15.61 -16.18
N LEU A 103 -7.01 14.72 -16.82
CA LEU A 103 -5.79 14.18 -16.23
C LEU A 103 -4.74 15.24 -15.91
N ARG A 104 -4.55 16.27 -16.75
CA ARG A 104 -3.55 17.30 -16.46
C ARG A 104 -3.92 18.11 -15.22
N ASP A 105 -5.17 18.52 -15.11
CA ASP A 105 -5.64 19.35 -14.00
C ASP A 105 -5.57 18.58 -12.68
N THR A 106 -5.98 17.30 -12.69
CA THR A 106 -5.84 16.41 -11.50
C THR A 106 -4.39 16.29 -11.02
N TYR A 107 -3.41 16.21 -11.92
CA TYR A 107 -2.00 16.12 -11.51
C TYR A 107 -1.48 17.42 -10.91
N VAL A 108 -1.97 18.58 -11.37
CA VAL A 108 -1.63 19.88 -10.78
C VAL A 108 -2.18 19.98 -9.36
N ASP A 109 -3.45 19.62 -9.17
CA ASP A 109 -4.10 19.65 -7.85
C ASP A 109 -3.39 18.71 -6.86
N ILE A 110 -3.07 17.49 -7.29
CA ILE A 110 -2.28 16.55 -6.47
C ILE A 110 -0.91 17.15 -6.12
N SER A 111 -0.22 17.78 -7.07
CA SER A 111 1.08 18.39 -6.82
C SER A 111 1.00 19.49 -5.77
N ALA A 112 0.00 20.37 -5.88
CA ALA A 112 -0.22 21.45 -4.92
C ALA A 112 -0.51 20.90 -3.52
N PHE A 113 -1.39 19.90 -3.41
CA PHE A 113 -1.67 19.24 -2.14
C PHE A 113 -0.43 18.60 -1.52
N LEU A 114 0.41 17.94 -2.32
CA LEU A 114 1.65 17.35 -1.84
C LEU A 114 2.64 18.42 -1.38
N GLU A 115 2.79 19.54 -2.10
CA GLU A 115 3.67 20.65 -1.70
C GLU A 115 3.24 21.27 -0.37
N ASP A 116 1.95 21.49 -0.17
CA ASP A 116 1.38 22.04 1.07
C ASP A 116 1.58 21.10 2.27
N ASN A 117 1.62 19.78 2.02
CA ASN A 117 1.69 18.75 3.08
C ASN A 117 3.05 18.05 3.19
N SER A 118 4.07 18.46 2.42
CA SER A 118 5.43 17.88 2.45
C SER A 118 6.45 18.70 3.27
N ASN A 119 6.09 19.93 3.63
CA ASN A 119 6.96 20.86 4.37
C ASN A 119 6.68 20.95 5.88
N SER A 120 5.67 20.23 6.36
CA SER A 120 5.34 20.11 7.79
C SER A 120 6.06 18.91 8.42
#